data_AF-K0JMW5-F1
#
_entry.id   AF-K0JMW5-F1
#
_cell.length_a   1.000
_cell.length_b   1.000
_cell.length_c   1.000
_cell.angle_alpha   90.00
_cell.angle_beta   90.00
_cell.angle_gamma   90.00
#
_symmetry.space_group_name_H-M   'P 1'
#
loop_
_entity.id
_entity.type
_entity.pdbx_description
1 polymer ?
#
loop_
_entity_poly.entity_id
_entity_poly.type
_entity_poly.pdbx_seq_one_letter_code
_entity_poly.pdbx_strand_id
1 'polypeptide(L)' 'MPKMDGITALTKIIEFDKNAKVVMVSALGKEDMVKKALLAGAKNYITKPLDRKKVLERIKMVLDKK' A
#
# COMPACT_ATOMS: atom_id res chain seq x y z
N MET A 1 12.18 0.99 7.35
CA MET A 1 13.03 -0.17 7.01
C MET A 1 14.42 0.38 6.73
N PRO A 2 15.45 0.02 7.50
CA PRO A 2 16.76 0.66 7.42
C PRO A 2 17.58 0.30 6.16
N LYS A 3 17.20 -0.72 5.39
CA LYS A 3 17.95 -1.21 4.21
C LYS A 3 17.20 -1.13 2.88
N MET A 4 15.88 -0.93 2.91
CA MET A 4 15.04 -0.98 1.71
C MET A 4 13.82 -0.08 1.89
N ASP A 5 13.48 0.68 0.86
CA ASP A 5 12.31 1.53 0.86
C ASP A 5 11.03 0.73 0.60
N GLY A 6 9.91 1.21 1.14
CA GLY A 6 8.61 0.54 1.00
C GLY A 6 8.15 0.40 -0.45
N ILE A 7 8.54 1.33 -1.33
CA ILE A 7 8.22 1.26 -2.77
C ILE A 7 9.01 0.14 -3.44
N THR A 8 10.32 0.02 -3.18
CA THR A 8 11.14 -1.08 -3.71
C THR A 8 10.63 -2.43 -3.23
N ALA A 9 10.21 -2.52 -1.96
CA ALA A 9 9.60 -3.72 -1.42
C ALA A 9 8.29 -4.07 -2.14
N LEU A 10 7.42 -3.09 -2.37
CA LEU A 10 6.18 -3.26 -3.12
C LEU A 10 6.44 -3.80 -4.53
N THR A 11 7.37 -3.19 -5.27
CA THR A 11 7.71 -3.64 -6.63
C THR A 11 8.15 -5.11 -6.63
N LYS A 12 9.04 -5.49 -5.71
CA LYS A 12 9.49 -6.90 -5.58
C LYS A 12 8.36 -7.86 -5.23
N ILE A 13 7.42 -7.46 -4.37
CA ILE A 13 6.25 -8.28 -4.01
C ILE A 13 5.37 -8.51 -5.24
N ILE A 14 5.11 -7.47 -6.04
CA ILE A 14 4.27 -7.56 -7.23
C ILE A 14 4.95 -8.31 -8.37
N GLU A 15 6.28 -8.19 -8.50
CA GLU A 15 7.08 -9.00 -9.44
C GLU A 15 7.05 -10.49 -9.07
N PHE A 16 7.11 -10.79 -7.77
CA PHE A 16 7.03 -12.16 -7.26
C PHE A 16 5.62 -12.75 -7.41
N ASP A 17 4.58 -12.00 -7.05
CA ASP A 17 3.18 -12.39 -7.21
C ASP A 17 2.35 -11.21 -7.74
N LYS A 18 1.98 -11.30 -9.03
CA LYS A 18 1.17 -10.29 -9.71
C LYS A 18 -0.23 -10.13 -9.12
N ASN A 19 -0.72 -11.13 -8.38
CA ASN A 19 -2.02 -11.10 -7.72
C ASN A 19 -1.95 -10.60 -6.28
N ALA A 20 -0.74 -10.33 -5.76
CA ALA A 20 -0.55 -9.84 -4.40
C ALA A 20 -1.36 -8.56 -4.15
N LYS A 21 -2.05 -8.56 -3.01
CA LYS A 21 -2.88 -7.46 -2.55
C LYS A 21 -2.13 -6.66 -1.50
N VAL A 22 -1.40 -5.62 -1.93
CA VAL A 22 -0.57 -4.81 -1.02
C VAL A 22 -1.26 -3.50 -0.66
N VAL A 23 -1.34 -3.21 0.64
CA VAL A 23 -1.79 -1.91 1.18
C VAL A 23 -0.60 -1.21 1.81
N MET A 24 -0.26 -0.03 1.30
CA MET A 24 0.88 0.75 1.78
C MET A 24 0.49 1.61 2.99
N VAL A 25 1.41 1.75 3.96
CA VAL A 25 1.21 2.59 5.15
C VAL A 25 2.42 3.50 5.34
N SER A 26 2.20 4.81 5.48
CA SER A 26 3.28 5.79 5.64
C SER A 26 2.90 6.97 6.52
N ALA A 27 3.89 7.58 7.18
CA ALA A 27 3.75 8.89 7.84
C ALA A 27 3.84 10.06 6.87
N LEU A 28 4.51 9.87 5.73
CA LEU A 28 4.67 10.89 4.71
C LEU A 28 3.54 10.76 3.68
N GLY A 29 2.43 11.45 3.93
CA GLY A 29 1.28 11.53 3.04
C GLY A 29 1.47 12.49 1.86
N LYS A 30 2.70 12.62 1.35
CA LYS A 30 2.95 13.43 0.15
C LYS A 30 2.24 12.79 -1.04
N GLU A 31 1.45 13.57 -1.76
CA GLU A 31 0.62 13.10 -2.87
C GLU A 31 1.43 12.31 -3.92
N ASP A 32 2.67 12.75 -4.17
CA ASP A 32 3.60 12.07 -5.08
C ASP A 32 3.96 10.65 -4.65
N MET A 33 4.13 10.41 -3.34
CA MET A 33 4.43 9.06 -2.83
C MET A 33 3.21 8.15 -2.92
N VAL A 34 2.01 8.71 -2.69
CA VAL A 34 0.75 7.96 -2.84
C VAL A 34 0.58 7.54 -4.30
N LYS A 35 0.75 8.48 -5.24
CA LYS A 35 0.69 8.20 -6.68
C LYS A 35 1.72 7.16 -7.10
N LYS A 36 2.98 7.30 -6.67
CA LYS A 36 4.04 6.32 -6.95
C LYS A 36 3.71 4.92 -6.44
N ALA A 37 3.18 4.81 -5.20
CA ALA A 37 2.79 3.52 -4.63
C ALA A 37 1.66 2.86 -5.43
N LEU A 38 0.63 3.62 -5.81
CA LEU A 38 -0.49 3.11 -6.59
C LEU A 38 -0.04 2.68 -8.00
N LEU A 39 0.79 3.49 -8.67
CA LEU A 39 1.36 3.14 -9.98
C LEU A 39 2.26 1.90 -9.93
N ALA A 40 2.97 1.69 -8.82
CA ALA A 40 3.80 0.50 -8.60
C ALA A 40 2.98 -0.77 -8.27
N GLY A 41 1.64 -0.68 -8.19
CA GLY A 41 0.76 -1.84 -8.03
C GLY A 41 0.15 -2.00 -6.63
N ALA A 42 0.33 -1.05 -5.72
CA ALA A 42 -0.38 -1.05 -4.44
C ALA A 42 -1.90 -0.96 -4.69
N LYS A 43 -2.67 -1.78 -3.99
CA LYS A 43 -4.13 -1.76 -4.07
C LYS A 43 -4.74 -0.63 -3.24
N ASN A 44 -4.02 -0.18 -2.22
CA ASN A 44 -4.46 0.95 -1.40
C ASN A 44 -3.30 1.60 -0.67
N TYR A 45 -3.55 2.78 -0.11
CA TYR A 45 -2.60 3.55 0.67
C TYR A 45 -3.27 4.15 1.90
N ILE A 46 -2.60 4.10 3.05
CA ILE A 46 -3.07 4.66 4.31
C ILE A 46 -2.00 5.58 4.90
N THR A 47 -2.36 6.81 5.19
CA THR A 47 -1.50 7.78 5.89
C THR A 47 -1.66 7.64 7.39
N LYS A 48 -0.56 7.84 8.14
CA LYS A 48 -0.60 7.95 9.60
C LYS A 48 -1.09 9.35 10.00
N PRO A 49 -1.76 9.50 11.16
CA PRO A 49 -2.10 8.46 12.14
C PRO A 49 -3.19 7.51 11.64
N LEU A 50 -3.06 6.23 12.02
CA LEU A 50 -3.98 5.18 11.57
C LEU A 50 -5.28 5.22 12.38
N ASP A 51 -6.41 5.36 11.70
CA ASP A 51 -7.72 5.08 12.26
C ASP A 51 -8.07 3.61 12.04
N ARG A 52 -8.32 2.88 13.14
CA ARG A 52 -8.67 1.45 13.11
C ARG A 52 -9.86 1.16 12.20
N LYS A 53 -10.89 2.02 12.17
CA LYS A 53 -12.07 1.84 11.32
C LYS A 53 -11.68 1.93 9.85
N LYS A 54 -10.92 2.98 9.49
CA LYS A 54 -10.43 3.19 8.12
C LYS A 54 -9.52 2.06 7.65
N VAL A 55 -8.66 1.54 8.53
CA VAL A 55 -7.79 0.40 8.18
C VAL A 55 -8.63 -0.83 7.83
N LEU A 56 -9.62 -1.17 8.66
CA LEU A 56 -10.50 -2.31 8.40
C LEU A 56 -11.31 -2.15 7.11
N GLU A 57 -11.86 -0.97 6.86
CA GLU A 57 -12.57 -0.65 5.61
C GLU A 57 -11.66 -0.85 4.39
N ARG A 58 -10.43 -0.33 4.44
CA ARG A 58 -9.47 -0.42 3.34
C ARG A 58 -9.03 -1.85 3.07
N ILE A 59 -8.85 -2.66 4.12
CA ILE A 59 -8.53 -4.09 3.98
C ILE A 59 -9.71 -4.83 3.35
N LYS A 60 -10.94 -4.62 3.84
CA LYS A 60 -12.14 -5.23 3.27
C LYS A 60 -12.29 -4.88 1.78
N MET A 61 -12.16 -3.62 1.40
CA MET A 61 -12.21 -3.18 0.00
C MET A 61 -11.20 -3.91 -0.90
N VAL A 62 -10.02 -4.25 -0.39
CA VAL A 62 -8.98 -4.92 -1.17
C VAL A 62 -9.23 -6.43 -1.23
N LEU A 63 -9.77 -7.02 -0.15
CA LEU A 63 -10.09 -8.44 -0.08
C LEU A 63 -11.35 -8.80 -0.86
N ASP A 64 -12.41 -8.00 -0.73
CA ASP A 64 -13.70 -8.15 -1.40
C ASP A 64 -13.60 -7.72 -2.86
N LYS A 65 -13.03 -8.59 -3.70
CA LYS A 65 -13.28 -8.54 -5.14
C LYS A 65 -14.64 -9.19 -5.39
N LYS A 66 -15.58 -8.43 -5.95
CA LYS A 66 -16.58 -9.00 -6.87
C LYS A 66 -15.88 -9.64 -8.07
#